data_AF-E3FWV7-F1
#
_entry.id   AF-E3FWV7-F1
#
_cell.length_a   1.000
_cell.length_b   1.000
_cell.length_c   1.000
_cell.angle_alpha   90.00
_cell.angle_beta   90.00
_cell.angle_gamma   90.00
#
_symmetry.space_group_name_H-M   'P 1'
#
loop_
_entity.id
_entity.type
_entity.pdbx_description
1 polymer ?
#
loop_
_entity_poly.entity_id
_entity_poly.type
_entity_poly.pdbx_seq_one_letter_code
_entity_poly.pdbx_strand_id
1 'polypeptide(L)'
;MTLAALAGLRSGALHAVSGPDHLLSLAPLSLRIHRRAWRVGLLWGVGHSLGTLACAAAVVWVASMLELAVLSTWGDRLAGGALLVTGAMGLLRWRAYRP
;
A
#
# COMPACT_ATOMS: atom_id res chain seq x y z
N MET A 1 -16.95 -16.18 -13.28
CA MET A 1 -15.75 -16.15 -12.41
C MET A 1 -14.51 -15.59 -13.10
N THR A 2 -14.23 -15.94 -14.36
CA THR A 2 -13.09 -15.43 -15.14
C THR A 2 -13.03 -13.91 -15.29
N LEU A 3 -14.16 -13.26 -15.61
CA LEU A 3 -14.27 -11.80 -15.71
C LEU A 3 -13.93 -11.09 -14.38
N ALA A 4 -14.44 -11.61 -13.26
CA ALA A 4 -14.17 -11.06 -11.93
C ALA A 4 -12.68 -11.21 -11.55
N ALA A 5 -12.08 -12.36 -11.84
CA ALA A 5 -10.66 -12.58 -11.62
C ALA A 5 -9.79 -11.61 -12.43
N LEU A 6 -10.15 -11.38 -13.71
CA LEU A 6 -9.44 -10.44 -14.56
C LEU A 6 -9.60 -8.99 -14.09
N ALA A 7 -10.81 -8.61 -13.65
CA ALA A 7 -11.07 -7.29 -13.08
C ALA A 7 -10.26 -7.08 -11.79
N GLY A 8 -10.19 -8.08 -10.91
CA GLY A 8 -9.36 -8.05 -9.71
C GLY A 8 -7.87 -7.91 -10.02
N LEU A 9 -7.36 -8.69 -10.98
CA LEU A 9 -5.98 -8.61 -11.45
C LEU A 9 -5.64 -7.21 -11.99
N ARG A 10 -6.51 -6.65 -12.83
CA ARG A 10 -6.33 -5.30 -13.39
C ARG A 10 -6.37 -4.24 -12.31
N SER A 11 -7.35 -4.31 -11.40
CA SER A 11 -7.49 -3.38 -10.29
C SER A 11 -6.26 -3.42 -9.37
N GLY A 12 -5.79 -4.61 -9.01
CA GLY A 12 -4.58 -4.78 -8.20
C GLY A 12 -3.31 -4.26 -8.88
N ALA A 13 -3.16 -4.51 -10.19
CA ALA A 13 -2.04 -3.97 -10.96
C ALA A 13 -2.08 -2.44 -11.04
N LEU A 14 -3.26 -1.86 -11.29
CA LEU A 14 -3.45 -0.40 -11.29
C LEU A 14 -3.13 0.20 -9.92
N HIS A 15 -3.69 -0.36 -8.85
CA HIS A 15 -3.46 0.07 -7.48
C HIS A 15 -1.96 0.05 -7.11
N ALA A 16 -1.24 -1.02 -7.44
CA ALA A 16 0.19 -1.11 -7.14
C ALA A 16 1.04 -0.04 -7.86
N VAL A 17 0.61 0.42 -9.03
CA VAL A 17 1.32 1.45 -9.82
C VAL A 17 0.86 2.86 -9.45
N SER A 18 -0.41 3.04 -9.09
CA SER A 18 -1.00 4.35 -8.78
C SER A 18 -0.93 4.72 -7.30
N GLY A 19 -0.70 3.75 -6.41
CA GLY A 19 -0.68 3.94 -4.97
C GLY A 19 0.53 4.78 -4.52
N PRO A 20 0.33 5.99 -3.96
CA PRO A 20 1.43 6.85 -3.57
C PRO A 20 2.33 6.23 -2.49
N ASP A 21 1.77 5.43 -1.59
CA ASP A 21 2.48 4.63 -0.58
C ASP A 21 3.39 3.54 -1.19
N HIS A 22 2.98 2.94 -2.30
CA HIS A 22 3.78 1.94 -3.02
C HIS A 22 4.97 2.60 -3.70
N LEU A 23 4.73 3.74 -4.37
CA LEU A 23 5.79 4.52 -5.01
C LEU A 23 6.80 5.03 -3.98
N LEU A 24 6.33 5.58 -2.85
CA LEU A 24 7.19 6.10 -1.78
C LEU A 24 8.05 5.01 -1.13
N SER A 25 7.51 3.79 -0.95
CA SER A 25 8.25 2.69 -0.32
C SER A 25 9.20 1.97 -1.27
N LEU A 26 8.81 1.76 -2.53
CA LEU A 26 9.57 0.94 -3.47
C LEU A 26 10.52 1.71 -4.37
N ALA A 27 10.23 2.96 -4.73
CA ALA A 27 11.07 3.70 -5.67
C ALA A 27 12.49 3.90 -5.13
N PRO A 28 12.72 4.35 -3.87
CA PRO A 28 14.08 4.56 -3.37
C PRO A 28 14.89 3.27 -3.30
N LEU A 29 14.26 2.15 -2.93
CA LEU A 29 14.89 0.84 -2.86
C LEU A 29 15.22 0.32 -4.26
N SER A 30 14.25 0.34 -5.17
CA SER A 30 14.39 -0.14 -6.55
C SER A 30 15.48 0.62 -7.32
N LEU A 31 15.56 1.93 -7.13
CA LEU A 31 16.59 2.79 -7.74
C LEU A 31 18.01 2.47 -7.25
N ARG A 32 18.20 1.83 -6.09
CA ARG A 32 19.54 1.45 -5.62
C ARG A 32 20.03 0.15 -6.24
N ILE A 33 19.14 -0.82 -6.43
CA ILE A 33 19.50 -2.20 -6.84
C ILE A 33 19.30 -2.48 -8.35
N HIS A 34 18.84 -1.50 -9.13
CA HIS A 34 18.74 -1.48 -10.60
C HIS A 34 18.34 -2.84 -11.21
N ARG A 35 19.31 -3.66 -11.64
CA ARG A 35 19.13 -4.97 -12.30
C ARG A 35 18.31 -5.99 -11.49
N ARG A 36 18.19 -5.82 -10.16
CA ARG A 36 17.44 -6.73 -9.28
C ARG A 36 16.14 -6.12 -8.73
N ALA A 37 15.71 -4.96 -9.24
CA ALA A 37 14.49 -4.29 -8.77
C ALA A 37 13.22 -5.17 -8.86
N TRP A 38 13.15 -6.05 -9.85
CA TRP A 38 12.06 -7.03 -9.98
C TRP A 38 11.90 -7.94 -8.74
N ARG A 39 13.00 -8.29 -8.06
CA ARG A 39 12.96 -9.11 -6.83
C ARG A 39 12.31 -8.34 -5.68
N VAL A 40 12.59 -7.03 -5.59
CA VAL A 40 11.95 -6.16 -4.60
C VAL A 40 10.46 -6.06 -4.89
N GLY A 41 10.06 -5.88 -6.16
CA GLY A 41 8.66 -5.89 -6.57
C GLY A 41 7.94 -7.20 -6.23
N LEU A 42 8.56 -8.36 -6.49
CA LEU A 42 7.97 -9.67 -6.18
C LEU A 42 7.81 -9.91 -4.67
N LEU A 43 8.89 -9.69 -3.89
CA LEU A 43 8.84 -9.88 -2.43
C LEU A 43 7.84 -8.92 -1.79
N TRP A 44 7.83 -7.67 -2.27
CA TRP A 44 6.83 -6.69 -1.86
C TRP A 44 5.41 -7.15 -2.20
N GLY A 45 5.15 -7.61 -3.42
CA GLY A 45 3.81 -8.06 -3.83
C GLY A 45 3.28 -9.22 -3.01
N VAL A 46 4.15 -10.21 -2.68
CA VAL A 46 3.81 -11.32 -1.79
C VAL A 46 3.50 -10.81 -0.39
N GLY A 47 4.39 -10.01 0.20
CA GLY A 47 4.20 -9.48 1.55
C GLY A 47 2.95 -8.59 1.67
N HIS A 48 2.72 -7.74 0.68
CA HIS A 48 1.55 -6.87 0.60
C HIS A 48 0.26 -7.70 0.46
N SER A 49 0.23 -8.71 -0.40
CA SER A 49 -0.96 -9.56 -0.57
C SER A 49 -1.30 -10.32 0.72
N LEU A 50 -0.30 -10.88 1.40
CA LEU A 50 -0.49 -11.57 2.69
C LEU A 50 -0.96 -10.60 3.78
N GLY A 51 -0.36 -9.42 3.86
CA GLY A 51 -0.77 -8.37 4.80
C GLY A 51 -2.21 -7.91 4.55
N THR A 52 -2.58 -7.66 3.31
CA THR A 52 -3.94 -7.27 2.92
C THR A 52 -4.95 -8.36 3.26
N LEU A 53 -4.64 -9.65 3.04
CA LEU A 53 -5.51 -10.75 3.46
C LEU A 53 -5.71 -10.79 4.98
N ALA A 54 -4.64 -10.62 5.76
CA ALA A 54 -4.71 -10.57 7.21
C ALA A 54 -5.54 -9.37 7.69
N CYS A 55 -5.31 -8.18 7.13
CA CYS A 55 -6.09 -6.98 7.41
C CYS A 55 -7.56 -7.15 7.04
N ALA A 56 -7.86 -7.73 5.87
CA ALA A 56 -9.23 -7.99 5.44
C ALA A 56 -9.94 -8.95 6.40
N ALA A 57 -9.29 -10.02 6.84
CA ALA A 57 -9.84 -10.93 7.85
C ALA A 57 -10.14 -10.20 9.17
N ALA A 58 -9.21 -9.35 9.63
CA ALA A 58 -9.41 -8.55 10.84
C ALA A 58 -10.56 -7.55 10.69
N VAL A 59 -10.64 -6.85 9.55
CA VAL A 59 -11.72 -5.88 9.27
C VAL A 59 -13.07 -6.59 9.20
N VAL A 60 -13.16 -7.76 8.56
CA VAL A 60 -14.40 -8.55 8.53
C VAL A 60 -14.81 -8.97 9.94
N TRP A 61 -13.85 -9.37 10.77
CA TRP A 61 -14.11 -9.71 12.16
C TRP A 61 -14.62 -8.49 12.96
N VAL A 62 -13.99 -7.33 12.84
CA VAL A 62 -14.45 -6.11 13.52
C VAL A 62 -15.78 -5.60 12.96
N ALA A 63 -16.03 -5.76 11.66
CA ALA A 63 -17.29 -5.40 11.01
C ALA A 63 -18.48 -6.24 11.51
N SER A 64 -18.23 -7.38 12.16
CA SER A 64 -19.28 -8.11 12.87
C SER A 64 -19.73 -7.42 14.17
N MET A 65 -18.96 -6.44 14.66
CA MET A 65 -19.17 -5.76 15.94
C MET A 65 -19.50 -4.27 15.80
N LEU A 66 -19.17 -3.65 14.66
CA LEU A 66 -19.30 -2.22 14.41
C LEU A 66 -20.05 -1.95 13.11
N GLU A 67 -20.66 -0.77 13.00
CA GLU A 67 -21.26 -0.29 11.76
C GLU A 67 -20.18 -0.02 10.69
N LEU A 68 -20.47 -0.43 9.45
CA LEU A 68 -19.56 -0.27 8.31
C LEU A 68 -19.14 1.19 8.09
N ALA A 69 -20.03 2.15 8.36
CA ALA A 69 -19.75 3.58 8.23
C ALA A 69 -18.66 4.08 9.19
N VAL A 70 -18.59 3.50 10.40
CA VAL A 70 -17.55 3.81 11.38
C VAL A 70 -16.21 3.27 10.89
N LEU A 71 -16.19 2.02 10.41
CA LEU A 71 -15.00 1.39 9.88
C LEU A 71 -14.43 2.12 8.65
N SER A 72 -15.29 2.52 7.70
CA SER A 72 -14.85 3.27 6.53
C SER A 72 -14.29 4.63 6.91
N THR A 73 -14.99 5.38 7.77
CA THR A 73 -14.58 6.73 8.17
C THR A 73 -13.23 6.73 8.88
N TRP A 74 -13.02 5.81 9.82
CA TRP A 74 -11.73 5.71 10.52
C TRP A 74 -10.65 5.10 9.64
N GLY A 75 -10.96 4.12 8.81
CA GLY A 75 -10.03 3.53 7.85
C GLY A 75 -9.45 4.58 6.90
N ASP A 76 -10.30 5.40 6.28
CA ASP A 76 -9.88 6.46 5.36
C ASP A 76 -9.03 7.53 6.06
N ARG A 77 -9.41 7.92 7.27
CA ARG A 77 -8.64 8.90 8.08
C ARG A 77 -7.27 8.38 8.48
N LEU A 78 -7.19 7.11 8.90
CA LEU A 78 -5.93 6.48 9.28
C LEU A 78 -5.01 6.30 8.07
N ALA A 79 -5.55 5.85 6.94
CA ALA A 79 -4.79 5.71 5.70
C ALA A 79 -4.27 7.07 5.21
N GLY A 80 -5.14 8.09 5.15
CA GLY A 80 -4.75 9.45 4.78
C GLY A 80 -3.72 10.05 5.74
N GLY A 81 -3.89 9.85 7.05
CA GLY A 81 -2.93 10.28 8.07
C GLY A 81 -1.56 9.62 7.90
N ALA A 82 -1.52 8.31 7.64
CA ALA A 82 -0.27 7.58 7.39
C ALA A 82 0.45 8.11 6.13
N LEU A 83 -0.28 8.45 5.07
CA LEU A 83 0.27 9.07 3.86
C LEU A 83 0.87 10.47 4.14
N LEU A 84 0.17 11.30 4.91
CA LEU A 84 0.68 12.62 5.29
C LEU A 84 1.96 12.52 6.12
N VAL A 85 1.99 11.62 7.11
CA VAL A 85 3.16 11.40 7.96
C VAL A 85 4.35 10.87 7.15
N THR A 86 4.14 9.85 6.31
CA THR A 86 5.22 9.29 5.48
C THR A 86 5.73 10.28 4.44
N GLY A 87 4.84 11.06 3.82
CA GLY A 87 5.21 12.15 2.91
C GLY A 87 6.02 13.24 3.60
N ALA A 88 5.60 13.69 4.78
CA ALA A 88 6.33 14.68 5.58
C ALA A 88 7.71 14.17 5.99
N MET A 89 7.82 12.94 6.49
CA MET A 89 9.11 12.31 6.82
C MET A 89 10.03 12.21 5.59
N GLY A 90 9.50 11.83 4.44
CA GLY A 90 10.24 11.79 3.18
C GLY A 90 10.81 13.15 2.78
N LEU A 91 9.99 14.20 2.88
CA LEU A 91 10.40 15.58 2.59
C LEU A 91 11.47 16.08 3.57
N LEU A 92 11.30 15.83 4.88
CA LEU A 92 12.26 16.21 5.90
C LEU A 92 13.62 15.54 5.67
N ARG A 93 13.63 14.23 5.38
CA ARG A 93 14.85 13.49 5.06
C ARG A 93 15.53 14.05 3.80
N TRP A 94 14.77 14.31 2.74
CA TRP A 94 15.35 14.89 1.52
C TRP A 94 15.99 16.26 1.77
N ARG A 95 15.38 17.12 2.60
CA ARG A 95 15.99 18.41 2.99
C ARG A 95 17.30 18.23 3.76
N ALA A 96 17.41 17.21 4.60
CA ALA A 96 18.63 16.93 5.36
C ALA A 96 19.79 16.36 4.52
N TYR A 97 19.49 15.72 3.37
CA TYR A 97 20.48 15.18 2.43
C TYR A 97 20.69 16.05 1.19
N ARG A 98 20.08 17.24 1.13
CA ARG A 98 20.35 18.20 0.05
C ARG A 98 21.79 18.73 0.21
N PRO A 99 22.62 18.68 -0.84
CA PRO A 99 23.97 19.24 -0.82
C PRO A 99 23.95 20.77 -0.64
#